data_AF-A0A495WJ86-F1
#
_entry.id   AF-A0A495WJ86-F1
#
_cell.length_a   1.000
_cell.length_b   1.000
_cell.length_c   1.000
_cell.angle_alpha   90.00
_cell.angle_beta   90.00
_cell.angle_gamma   90.00
#
_symmetry.space_group_name_H-M   'P 1'
#
loop_
_entity.id
_entity.type
_entity.pdbx_description
1 polymer ?
#
loop_
_entity_poly.entity_id
_entity_poly.type
_entity_poly.pdbx_seq_one_letter_code
_entity_poly.pdbx_strand_id
1 'polypeptide(L)'
;MIKKAKFTVFIFFLISVATYGRNNVRFELIVPEKVEVGKTFKAVFVLKNAQGENFNLPIVKNCELVYGPEVSRNGGFSFWGRTPIETVYTLILKAKKTGKVKFPSASVDVNGNVLKTKKVKIKILPESEKTREKRFNEAQRKYQSI
;
A
#
# COMPACT_ATOMS: atom_id res chain seq x y z
N MET A 1 41.33 0.14 39.65
CA MET A 1 40.05 -0.40 39.13
C MET A 1 39.11 0.63 38.49
N ILE A 2 39.24 1.93 38.81
CA ILE A 2 38.33 3.01 38.32
C ILE A 2 38.43 3.29 36.80
N LYS A 3 39.59 3.09 36.17
CA LYS A 3 39.78 3.34 34.72
C LYS A 3 38.96 2.38 33.84
N LYS A 4 38.78 1.12 34.25
CA LYS A 4 37.98 0.12 33.52
C LYS A 4 36.48 0.43 33.60
N ALA A 5 36.00 0.90 34.75
CA ALA A 5 34.61 1.31 34.94
C ALA A 5 34.22 2.52 34.08
N LYS A 6 35.10 3.52 33.96
CA LYS A 6 34.88 4.68 33.07
C LYS A 6 34.84 4.30 31.59
N PHE A 7 35.66 3.33 31.18
CA PHE A 7 35.68 2.80 29.81
C PHE A 7 34.41 2.02 29.47
N THR A 8 33.90 1.20 30.40
CA THR A 8 32.62 0.48 30.23
C THR A 8 31.44 1.43 30.09
N VAL A 9 31.39 2.51 30.88
CA VAL A 9 30.32 3.53 30.79
C VAL A 9 30.38 4.29 29.45
N PHE A 10 31.58 4.60 28.96
CA PHE A 10 31.76 5.27 27.66
C PHE A 10 31.31 4.41 26.48
N ILE A 11 31.58 3.09 26.51
CA ILE A 11 31.08 2.13 25.51
C ILE A 11 29.55 2.05 25.53
N PHE A 12 28.94 2.05 26.70
CA PHE A 12 27.48 2.01 26.82
C PHE A 12 26.82 3.30 26.28
N PHE A 13 27.48 4.46 26.47
CA PHE A 13 27.05 5.73 25.89
C PHE A 13 27.14 5.75 24.35
N LEU A 14 28.21 5.20 23.76
CA LEU A 14 28.37 5.10 22.30
C LEU A 14 27.31 4.18 21.65
N ILE A 15 26.95 3.07 22.30
CA ILE A 15 25.89 2.17 21.83
C ILE A 15 24.52 2.86 21.90
N SER A 16 24.28 3.69 22.92
CA SER A 16 23.02 4.44 23.06
C SER A 16 22.83 5.47 21.93
N VAL A 17 23.89 6.17 21.51
CA VAL A 17 23.82 7.17 20.42
C VAL A 17 23.56 6.50 19.06
N ALA A 18 24.06 5.29 18.84
CA ALA A 18 23.85 4.54 17.58
C ALA A 18 22.39 4.15 17.31
N THR A 19 21.51 4.20 18.31
CA THR A 19 20.08 3.89 18.14
C THR A 19 19.20 5.09 17.74
N TYR A 20 19.73 6.32 17.80
CA TYR A 20 19.01 7.54 17.40
C TYR A 20 19.05 7.75 15.88
N GLY A 21 18.42 6.83 15.13
CA GLY A 21 18.42 6.92 13.67
C GLY A 21 17.43 6.03 12.95
N ARG A 22 16.53 5.32 13.65
CA ARG A 22 15.51 4.52 12.99
C ARG A 22 14.41 5.43 12.46
N ASN A 23 14.58 5.89 11.23
CA ASN A 23 13.46 6.40 10.43
C ASN A 23 12.36 5.33 10.48
N ASN A 24 11.19 5.69 10.98
CA ASN A 24 10.05 4.78 11.05
C ASN A 24 9.57 4.50 9.63
N VAL A 25 10.09 3.44 9.01
CA VAL A 25 9.60 2.95 7.73
C VAL A 25 8.18 2.44 7.96
N ARG A 26 7.23 2.94 7.17
CA ARG A 26 5.83 2.54 7.26
C ARG A 26 5.35 2.04 5.92
N PHE A 27 4.68 0.90 5.94
CA PHE A 27 4.07 0.32 4.75
C PHE A 27 2.56 0.18 4.97
N GLU A 28 1.82 1.10 4.36
CA GLU A 28 0.38 1.27 4.57
C GLU A 28 -0.40 0.82 3.33
N LEU A 29 -1.57 0.22 3.54
CA LEU A 29 -2.51 -0.17 2.50
C LEU A 29 -3.74 0.71 2.58
N ILE A 30 -4.09 1.36 1.48
CA ILE A 30 -5.27 2.18 1.31
C ILE A 30 -6.15 1.52 0.26
N VAL A 31 -7.31 1.06 0.70
CA VAL A 31 -8.35 0.42 -0.12
C VAL A 31 -9.72 0.90 0.35
N PRO A 32 -10.71 0.96 -0.54
CA PRO A 32 -12.07 1.25 -0.13
C PRO A 32 -12.64 0.14 0.75
N GLU A 33 -13.43 0.51 1.76
CA GLU A 33 -14.10 -0.47 2.63
C GLU A 33 -15.19 -1.25 1.89
N LYS A 34 -15.84 -0.61 0.91
CA LYS A 34 -16.97 -1.16 0.14
C LYS A 34 -16.76 -0.90 -1.35
N VAL A 35 -17.06 -1.90 -2.16
CA VAL A 35 -17.03 -1.80 -3.63
C VAL A 35 -18.20 -2.60 -4.21
N GLU A 36 -18.81 -2.12 -5.29
CA GLU A 36 -19.85 -2.87 -5.98
C GLU A 36 -19.24 -3.89 -6.93
N VAL A 37 -19.89 -5.05 -7.07
CA VAL A 37 -19.50 -6.06 -8.06
C VAL A 37 -19.50 -5.47 -9.47
N GLY A 38 -18.53 -5.85 -10.29
CA GLY A 38 -18.35 -5.33 -11.65
C GLY A 38 -17.57 -4.02 -11.73
N LYS A 39 -17.45 -3.24 -10.64
CA LYS A 39 -16.68 -1.99 -10.61
C LYS A 39 -15.19 -2.24 -10.36
N THR A 40 -14.38 -1.33 -10.88
CA THR A 40 -12.95 -1.24 -10.58
C THR A 40 -12.71 -0.35 -9.37
N PHE A 41 -11.65 -0.64 -8.63
CA PHE A 41 -11.20 0.16 -7.49
C PHE A 41 -9.67 0.18 -7.44
N LYS A 42 -9.14 1.24 -6.83
CA LYS A 42 -7.70 1.42 -6.63
C LYS A 42 -7.28 0.80 -5.31
N ALA A 43 -6.23 -0.02 -5.34
CA ALA A 43 -5.48 -0.44 -4.17
C ALA A 43 -4.15 0.31 -4.17
N VAL A 44 -3.96 1.17 -3.17
CA VAL A 44 -2.79 2.04 -3.07
C VAL A 44 -1.95 1.58 -1.88
N PHE A 45 -0.67 1.33 -2.13
CA PHE A 45 0.30 0.94 -1.10
C PHE A 45 1.31 2.06 -0.95
N VAL A 46 1.43 2.59 0.26
CA VAL A 46 2.30 3.74 0.55
C VAL A 46 3.45 3.28 1.42
N LEU A 47 4.66 3.36 0.88
CA LEU A 47 5.91 3.11 1.60
C LEU A 47 6.56 4.45 1.94
N LYS A 48 6.58 4.78 3.23
CA LYS A 48 7.14 6.02 3.76
C LYS A 48 8.56 5.82 4.28
N ASN A 49 9.43 6.78 4.01
CA ASN A 49 10.83 6.84 4.45
C ASN A 49 11.71 5.71 3.91
N ALA A 50 11.32 5.10 2.80
CA ALA A 50 12.07 4.01 2.18
C ALA A 50 11.75 3.87 0.68
N GLN A 51 12.70 3.30 -0.04
CA GLN A 51 12.50 2.76 -1.38
C GLN A 51 12.32 1.25 -1.27
N GLY A 52 11.33 0.74 -1.98
CA GLY A 52 10.99 -0.66 -1.99
C GLY A 52 11.29 -1.30 -3.33
N GLU A 53 11.84 -2.50 -3.29
CA GLU A 53 12.05 -3.35 -4.46
C GLU A 53 11.18 -4.61 -4.34
N ASN A 54 11.05 -5.35 -5.44
CA ASN A 54 10.35 -6.64 -5.48
C ASN A 54 8.95 -6.61 -4.84
N PHE A 55 8.18 -5.55 -5.13
CA PHE A 55 6.79 -5.46 -4.67
C PHE A 55 5.99 -6.66 -5.16
N ASN A 56 5.34 -7.35 -4.22
CA ASN A 56 4.52 -8.50 -4.53
C ASN A 56 3.17 -8.42 -3.80
N LEU A 57 2.09 -8.53 -4.57
CA LEU A 57 0.73 -8.64 -4.06
C LEU A 57 0.21 -10.06 -4.33
N PRO A 58 -0.05 -10.86 -3.28
CA PRO A 58 -0.71 -12.16 -3.46
C PRO A 58 -2.09 -12.03 -4.10
N ILE A 59 -2.55 -13.11 -4.72
CA ILE A 59 -3.86 -13.16 -5.38
C ILE A 59 -4.98 -12.75 -4.41
N VAL A 60 -5.76 -11.75 -4.81
CA VAL A 60 -6.91 -11.25 -4.05
C VAL A 60 -8.15 -12.04 -4.45
N LYS A 61 -8.64 -12.91 -3.56
CA LYS A 61 -9.84 -13.71 -3.83
C LYS A 61 -11.04 -12.82 -4.20
N ASN A 62 -11.82 -13.22 -5.20
CA ASN A 62 -13.00 -12.49 -5.73
C ASN A 62 -12.70 -11.12 -6.36
N CYS A 63 -11.43 -10.78 -6.54
CA CYS A 63 -10.98 -9.63 -7.31
C CYS A 63 -10.09 -10.09 -8.45
N GLU A 64 -10.05 -9.33 -9.53
CA GLU A 64 -9.13 -9.54 -10.65
C GLU A 64 -8.22 -8.34 -10.79
N LEU A 65 -6.93 -8.58 -11.03
CA LEU A 65 -5.99 -7.53 -11.39
C LEU A 65 -6.26 -7.08 -12.83
N VAL A 66 -6.66 -5.82 -12.97
CA VAL A 66 -6.90 -5.19 -14.28
C VAL A 66 -5.64 -4.50 -14.77
N TYR A 67 -4.93 -3.82 -13.85
CA TYR A 67 -3.76 -3.02 -14.20
C TYR A 67 -2.86 -2.75 -12.99
N GLY A 68 -1.57 -2.56 -13.25
CA GLY A 68 -0.53 -2.20 -12.26
C GLY A 68 0.51 -3.31 -12.06
N PRO A 69 1.45 -3.12 -11.12
CA PRO A 69 1.61 -1.95 -10.26
C PRO A 69 2.21 -0.75 -10.98
N GLU A 70 1.53 0.40 -10.91
CA GLU A 70 2.11 1.69 -11.24
C GLU A 70 2.90 2.20 -10.04
N VAL A 71 4.16 2.61 -10.24
CA VAL A 71 5.05 3.00 -9.16
C VAL A 71 5.38 4.48 -9.29
N SER A 72 4.97 5.27 -8.30
CA SER A 72 5.39 6.66 -8.13
C SER A 72 6.45 6.73 -7.03
N ARG A 73 7.55 7.44 -7.31
CA ARG A 73 8.59 7.73 -6.33
C ARG A 73 8.69 9.23 -6.15
N ASN A 74 8.37 9.70 -4.95
CA ASN A 74 8.46 11.10 -4.57
C ASN A 74 9.62 11.26 -3.58
N GLY A 75 10.64 12.02 -3.97
CA GLY A 75 11.75 12.42 -3.11
C GLY A 75 11.72 13.93 -2.87
N GLY A 76 11.76 14.36 -1.61
CA GLY A 76 11.86 15.78 -1.27
C GLY A 76 13.31 16.30 -1.26
N PHE A 77 13.53 17.56 -1.61
CA PHE A 77 14.83 18.21 -1.38
C PHE A 77 14.98 18.52 0.11
N SER A 78 16.14 18.24 0.71
CA SER A 78 16.34 18.43 2.15
C SER A 78 17.58 19.26 2.44
N PHE A 79 17.39 20.38 3.14
CA PHE A 79 18.46 21.29 3.56
C PHE A 79 19.19 20.82 4.83
N TRP A 80 18.67 19.80 5.52
CA TRP A 80 19.17 19.30 6.81
C TRP A 80 19.39 17.77 6.81
N GLY A 81 19.84 17.24 5.67
CA GLY A 81 20.44 15.91 5.55
C GLY A 81 19.49 14.70 5.52
N ARG A 82 18.17 14.86 5.71
CA ARG A 82 17.21 13.73 5.63
C ARG A 82 16.18 13.97 4.54
N THR A 83 16.29 13.26 3.43
CA THR A 83 15.30 13.26 2.35
C THR A 83 14.17 12.29 2.70
N PRO A 84 12.95 12.77 3.00
CA PRO A 84 11.80 11.86 3.06
C PRO A 84 11.56 11.32 1.65
N ILE A 85 11.68 10.01 1.50
CA ILE A 85 11.36 9.29 0.26
C ILE A 85 10.04 8.57 0.49
N GLU A 86 9.09 8.79 -0.41
CA GLU A 86 7.81 8.09 -0.45
C GLU A 86 7.70 7.32 -1.76
N THR A 87 7.40 6.02 -1.65
CA THR A 87 7.11 5.17 -2.81
C THR A 87 5.66 4.72 -2.75
N VAL A 88 4.89 5.00 -3.80
CA VAL A 88 3.47 4.65 -3.90
C VAL A 88 3.27 3.63 -5.01
N TYR A 89 2.72 2.48 -4.67
CA TYR A 89 2.32 1.45 -5.62
C TYR A 89 0.81 1.50 -5.80
N THR A 90 0.35 1.72 -7.03
CA THR A 90 -1.07 1.78 -7.37
C THR A 90 -1.45 0.61 -8.25
N LEU A 91 -2.47 -0.14 -7.83
CA LEU A 91 -3.06 -1.24 -8.60
C LEU A 91 -4.55 -0.97 -8.82
N ILE A 92 -5.05 -1.38 -9.98
CA ILE A 92 -6.46 -1.32 -10.32
C ILE A 92 -7.00 -2.75 -10.32
N LEU A 93 -7.95 -3.00 -9.41
CA LEU A 93 -8.59 -4.29 -9.23
C LEU A 93 -10.07 -4.19 -9.61
N LYS A 94 -10.63 -5.24 -10.20
CA LYS A 94 -12.07 -5.36 -10.48
C LYS A 94 -12.72 -6.35 -9.53
N ALA A 95 -13.82 -5.95 -8.91
CA ALA A 95 -14.61 -6.83 -8.05
C ALA A 95 -15.43 -7.81 -8.91
N LYS A 96 -15.19 -9.12 -8.77
CA LYS A 96 -15.88 -10.17 -9.57
C LYS A 96 -17.07 -10.80 -8.87
N LYS A 97 -16.97 -11.07 -7.57
CA LYS A 97 -18.01 -11.79 -6.80
C LYS A 97 -18.36 -11.03 -5.53
N THR A 98 -19.64 -11.00 -5.20
CA THR A 98 -20.16 -10.39 -3.97
C THR A 98 -19.68 -11.14 -2.73
N GLY A 99 -19.61 -10.44 -1.59
CA GLY A 99 -19.24 -11.02 -0.30
C GLY A 99 -18.15 -10.26 0.45
N LYS A 100 -17.79 -10.75 1.63
CA LYS A 100 -16.70 -10.21 2.45
C LYS A 100 -15.37 -10.82 1.99
N VAL A 101 -14.45 -10.00 1.50
CA VAL A 101 -13.14 -10.42 1.04
C VAL A 101 -12.08 -9.97 2.03
N LYS A 102 -11.15 -10.87 2.39
CA LYS A 102 -9.94 -10.52 3.12
C LYS A 102 -8.88 -10.10 2.10
N PHE A 103 -8.52 -8.83 2.10
CA PHE A 103 -7.47 -8.32 1.26
C PHE A 103 -6.11 -8.80 1.82
N PRO A 104 -5.29 -9.50 1.01
CA PRO A 104 -4.03 -10.07 1.47
C PRO A 104 -3.03 -8.97 1.82
N SER A 105 -2.05 -9.32 2.65
CA SER A 105 -0.88 -8.47 2.87
C SER A 105 -0.04 -8.47 1.60
N ALA A 106 0.36 -7.29 1.13
CA ALA A 106 1.46 -7.17 0.17
C ALA A 106 2.80 -7.26 0.91
N SER A 107 3.84 -7.59 0.17
CA SER A 107 5.22 -7.57 0.63
C SER A 107 6.07 -6.67 -0.25
N VAL A 108 7.07 -6.04 0.34
CA VAL A 108 8.08 -5.23 -0.35
C VAL A 108 9.43 -5.43 0.33
N ASP A 109 10.50 -5.49 -0.45
CA ASP A 109 11.86 -5.56 0.07
C ASP A 109 12.40 -4.15 0.31
N VAL A 110 12.87 -3.89 1.53
CA VAL A 110 13.54 -2.65 1.91
C VAL A 110 14.91 -2.99 2.51
N ASN A 111 15.97 -2.76 1.72
CA ASN A 111 17.35 -3.02 2.12
C ASN A 111 17.58 -4.45 2.66
N GLY A 112 16.99 -5.46 2.01
CA GLY A 112 17.09 -6.87 2.40
C GLY A 112 16.10 -7.30 3.49
N ASN A 113 15.26 -6.38 3.99
CA ASN A 113 14.21 -6.69 4.96
C ASN A 113 12.83 -6.67 4.29
N VAL A 114 12.12 -7.80 4.32
CA VAL A 114 10.78 -7.90 3.76
C VAL A 114 9.75 -7.26 4.70
N LEU A 115 9.21 -6.12 4.31
CA LEU A 115 8.10 -5.45 4.98
C LEU A 115 6.76 -5.91 4.42
N LYS A 116 5.74 -5.93 5.27
CA LYS A 116 4.39 -6.42 4.96
C LYS A 116 3.32 -5.43 5.38
N THR A 117 2.30 -5.25 4.55
CA THR A 117 1.14 -4.42 4.92
C THR A 117 0.20 -5.12 5.89
N LYS A 118 -0.69 -4.34 6.51
CA LYS A 118 -1.79 -4.90 7.30
C LYS A 118 -2.83 -5.55 6.38
N LYS A 119 -3.42 -6.65 6.85
CA LYS A 119 -4.57 -7.29 6.21
C LYS A 119 -5.82 -6.44 6.47
N VAL A 120 -6.56 -6.12 5.41
CA VAL A 120 -7.79 -5.32 5.48
C VAL A 120 -8.97 -6.16 5.01
N LYS A 121 -10.18 -5.89 5.52
CA LYS A 121 -11.41 -6.53 5.05
C LYS A 121 -12.15 -5.55 4.15
N ILE A 122 -12.60 -6.02 2.99
CA ILE A 122 -13.41 -5.25 2.04
C ILE A 122 -14.73 -5.97 1.85
N LYS A 123 -15.82 -5.22 1.74
CA LYS A 123 -17.15 -5.76 1.44
C LYS A 123 -17.50 -5.48 -0.03
N ILE A 124 -17.66 -6.55 -0.81
CA ILE A 124 -18.17 -6.46 -2.18
C ILE A 124 -19.69 -6.54 -2.12
N LEU A 125 -20.34 -5.43 -2.46
CA LEU A 125 -21.78 -5.29 -2.50
C LEU A 125 -22.34 -5.74 -3.86
N PRO A 126 -23.59 -6.22 -3.90
CA PRO A 126 -24.29 -6.40 -5.18
C PRO A 126 -24.41 -5.07 -5.92
N GLU A 127 -24.57 -5.14 -7.24
CA GLU A 127 -24.79 -3.97 -8.06
C GLU A 127 -26.14 -3.33 -7.69
N SER A 128 -26.10 -2.05 -7.35
CA SER A 128 -27.30 -1.28 -7.01
C SER A 128 -28.22 -1.13 -8.22
N GLU A 129 -29.53 -1.12 -7.99
CA GLU A 129 -30.54 -0.92 -9.05
C GLU A 129 -30.27 0.36 -9.84
N LYS A 130 -29.95 1.46 -9.15
CA LYS A 130 -29.55 2.74 -9.78
C LYS A 130 -28.37 2.60 -10.73
N THR A 131 -27.38 1.78 -10.38
CA THR A 131 -26.20 1.55 -11.24
C THR A 131 -26.60 0.73 -12.46
N ARG A 132 -27.45 -0.29 -12.28
CA ARG A 132 -27.96 -1.13 -13.35
C ARG A 132 -28.83 -0.34 -14.35
N GLU A 133 -29.73 0.50 -13.86
CA GLU A 133 -30.58 1.38 -14.66
C GLU A 133 -29.75 2.38 -15.48
N LYS A 134 -28.75 3.03 -14.87
CA LYS A 134 -27.84 3.92 -15.60
C LYS A 134 -27.14 3.22 -16.75
N ARG A 135 -26.60 2.01 -16.51
CA ARG A 135 -25.94 1.21 -17.53
C ARG A 135 -26.87 0.81 -18.66
N PHE A 136 -28.12 0.47 -18.34
CA PHE A 136 -29.16 0.15 -19.33
C PHE A 136 -29.51 1.37 -20.19
N ASN A 137 -29.74 2.53 -19.57
CA ASN A 137 -30.06 3.77 -20.26
C ASN A 137 -28.92 4.25 -21.17
N GLU A 138 -27.66 4.13 -20.72
CA GLU A 138 -26.48 4.43 -21.54
C GLU A 138 -26.37 3.51 -22.75
N ALA A 139 -26.64 2.20 -22.58
CA ALA A 139 -26.66 1.27 -23.69
C ALA A 139 -27.74 1.63 -24.72
N GLN A 140 -28.97 1.94 -24.26
CA GLN A 140 -30.06 2.36 -25.15
C GLN A 140 -29.72 3.63 -25.93
N ARG A 141 -29.15 4.66 -25.27
CA ARG A 141 -28.71 5.89 -25.94
C ARG A 141 -27.68 5.62 -27.02
N LYS A 142 -26.71 4.74 -26.76
CA LYS A 142 -25.67 4.38 -27.73
C LYS A 142 -26.24 3.63 -28.95
N TYR A 143 -27.26 2.81 -28.77
CA TYR A 143 -27.94 2.14 -29.89
C TYR A 143 -28.81 3.10 -30.72
N GLN A 144 -29.41 4.11 -30.10
CA GLN A 144 -30.24 5.11 -30.80
C GLN A 144 -29.41 6.18 -31.55
N SER A 145 -28.11 6.28 -31.27
CA SER A 145 -27.20 7.23 -31.93
C SER A 145 -26.42 6.64 -33.12
N ILE A 146 -26.74 5.40 -33.52
CA ILE A 146 -26.20 4.71 -34.71
C ILE A 146 -27.31 4.71 -35.77
#